data_AF-A0A4Y2SRV3-F1
#
_entry.id   AF-A0A4Y2SRV3-F1
#
_cell.length_a   1.000
_cell.length_b   1.000
_cell.length_c   1.000
_cell.angle_alpha   90.00
_cell.angle_beta   90.00
_cell.angle_gamma   90.00
#
_symmetry.space_group_name_H-M   'P 1'
#
loop_
_entity.id
_entity.type
_entity.pdbx_description
1 polymer ?
#
loop_
_entity_poly.entity_id
_entity_poly.type
_entity_poly.pdbx_seq_one_letter_code
_entity_poly.pdbx_strand_id
1 'polypeptide(L)'
;MQLLKTAFPQGRVYPSVPLFLSAVLEYLAVEMLELASNKAHDRKIARASRSGESRSYRITLEDLLHGIYSDDELKILVDTVFKKI
;
A
#
# COMPACT_ATOMS: atom_id res chain seq x y z
N MET A 1 3.20 16.98 -8.53
CA MET A 1 3.01 18.40 -8.14
C MET A 1 1.76 19.07 -8.73
N GLN A 2 1.30 18.69 -9.93
CA GLN A 2 0.07 19.25 -10.53
C GLN A 2 -1.17 19.01 -9.66
N LEU A 3 -1.30 17.84 -9.03
CA LEU A 3 -2.44 17.49 -8.17
C LEU A 3 -2.75 18.55 -7.10
N LEU A 4 -1.74 19.02 -6.36
CA LEU A 4 -1.93 20.04 -5.31
C LEU A 4 -2.30 21.40 -5.88
N LYS A 5 -1.78 21.76 -7.05
CA LYS A 5 -2.14 23.02 -7.72
C LYS A 5 -3.60 22.99 -8.20
N THR A 6 -4.08 21.85 -8.67
CA THR A 6 -5.48 21.66 -9.09
C THR A 6 -6.43 21.62 -7.89
N ALA A 7 -6.02 20.98 -6.79
CA ALA A 7 -6.84 20.88 -5.58
C ALA A 7 -6.99 22.23 -4.84
N PHE A 8 -5.99 23.10 -4.95
CA PHE A 8 -5.99 24.43 -4.32
C PHE A 8 -5.77 25.53 -5.37
N PRO A 9 -6.74 25.76 -6.28
CA PRO A 9 -6.54 26.62 -7.44
C PRO A 9 -6.32 28.10 -7.08
N GLN A 10 -6.84 28.53 -5.93
CA GLN A 10 -6.65 29.89 -5.38
C GLN A 10 -5.68 29.92 -4.20
N GLY A 11 -5.10 28.77 -3.85
CA GLY A 11 -4.23 28.61 -2.68
C GLY A 11 -2.75 28.69 -3.05
N ARG A 12 -1.92 29.21 -2.12
CA ARG A 12 -0.47 29.12 -2.24
C ARG A 12 0.01 27.79 -1.69
N VAL A 13 0.56 26.94 -2.54
CA VAL A 13 1.23 25.69 -2.12
C VAL A 13 2.70 25.99 -1.90
N TYR A 14 3.18 25.87 -0.67
CA TYR A 14 4.60 26.03 -0.36
C TYR A 14 5.44 24.93 -1.04
N PRO A 15 6.66 25.22 -1.52
CA PRO A 15 7.49 24.23 -2.21
C PRO A 15 7.80 22.96 -1.40
N SER A 16 7.84 23.04 -0.07
CA SER A 16 8.10 21.90 0.82
C SER A 16 6.91 20.93 0.95
N VAL A 17 5.69 21.40 0.73
CA VAL A 17 4.45 20.60 0.86
C VAL A 17 4.42 19.39 -0.08
N PRO A 18 4.63 19.54 -1.41
CA PRO A 18 4.65 18.38 -2.30
C PRO A 18 5.77 17.40 -1.97
N LEU A 19 6.92 17.88 -1.48
CA LEU A 19 8.03 17.02 -1.09
C LEU A 19 7.65 16.15 0.12
N PHE A 20 7.12 16.77 1.17
CA PHE A 20 6.68 16.07 2.36
C PHE A 20 5.55 15.08 2.04
N LEU A 21 4.54 15.52 1.26
CA LEU A 21 3.45 14.66 0.86
C LEU A 21 3.93 13.46 0.04
N SER A 22 4.86 13.66 -0.92
CA SER A 22 5.43 12.56 -1.69
C SER A 22 6.16 11.56 -0.80
N ALA A 23 6.96 12.02 0.16
CA ALA A 23 7.67 11.14 1.09
C ALA A 23 6.71 10.29 1.94
N VAL A 24 5.62 10.90 2.43
CA VAL A 24 4.60 10.17 3.20
C VAL A 24 3.87 9.13 2.33
N LEU A 25 3.51 9.50 1.10
CA LEU A 25 2.88 8.57 0.16
C LEU A 25 3.81 7.42 -0.23
N GLU A 26 5.09 7.70 -0.43
CA GLU A 26 6.11 6.69 -0.71
C GLU A 26 6.30 5.74 0.47
N TYR A 27 6.44 6.28 1.69
CA TYR A 27 6.52 5.48 2.91
C TYR A 27 5.33 4.53 3.06
N LEU A 28 4.10 5.05 2.98
CA LEU A 28 2.90 4.23 3.10
C LEU A 28 2.79 3.19 1.98
N ALA A 29 3.15 3.54 0.75
CA ALA A 29 3.14 2.61 -0.36
C ALA A 29 4.15 1.46 -0.16
N VAL A 30 5.35 1.75 0.34
CA VAL A 30 6.38 0.75 0.65
C VAL A 30 5.89 -0.20 1.73
N GLU A 31 5.38 0.34 2.84
CA GLU A 31 4.88 -0.47 3.97
C GLU A 31 3.79 -1.44 3.52
N MET A 32 2.80 -0.96 2.78
CA MET A 32 1.70 -1.78 2.26
C MET A 32 2.19 -2.86 1.29
N LEU A 33 3.16 -2.53 0.42
CA LEU A 33 3.71 -3.47 -0.56
C LEU A 33 4.63 -4.52 0.07
N GLU A 34 5.36 -4.16 1.11
CA GLU A 34 6.20 -5.10 1.86
C GLU A 34 5.35 -6.18 2.52
N LEU A 35 4.32 -5.78 3.26
CA LEU A 35 3.38 -6.72 3.89
C LEU A 35 2.67 -7.60 2.84
N ALA A 36 2.23 -7.01 1.74
CA ALA A 36 1.60 -7.76 0.65
C ALA A 36 2.57 -8.73 -0.02
N SER A 37 3.83 -8.33 -0.23
CA SER A 37 4.87 -9.19 -0.81
C SER A 37 5.12 -10.41 0.08
N ASN A 38 5.15 -10.22 1.40
CA ASN A 38 5.30 -11.31 2.36
C ASN A 38 4.13 -12.31 2.25
N LYS A 39 2.87 -11.83 2.21
CA LYS A 39 1.70 -12.72 2.01
C LYS A 39 1.74 -13.46 0.66
N ALA A 40 2.16 -12.75 -0.40
CA ALA A 40 2.27 -13.32 -1.73
C ALA A 40 3.37 -14.41 -1.80
N HIS A 41 4.46 -14.21 -1.06
CA HIS A 41 5.56 -15.17 -0.91
C HIS A 41 5.11 -16.42 -0.14
N ASP A 42 4.44 -16.25 1.00
CA ASP A 42 3.90 -17.35 1.80
C ASP A 42 2.95 -18.22 0.97
N ARG A 43 2.05 -17.59 0.21
CA ARG A 43 1.16 -18.28 -0.70
C ARG A 43 1.91 -19.05 -1.79
N LYS A 44 3.00 -18.50 -2.32
CA LYS A 44 3.85 -19.23 -3.29
C LYS A 44 4.44 -20.47 -2.65
N ILE A 45 5.02 -20.37 -1.45
CA ILE A 45 5.62 -21.53 -0.74
C ILE A 45 4.55 -22.61 -0.49
N ALA A 46 3.37 -22.20 -0.01
CA ALA A 46 2.24 -23.10 0.24
C ALA A 46 1.74 -23.82 -1.03
N ARG A 47 1.90 -23.22 -2.21
CA ARG A 47 1.58 -23.86 -3.51
C ARG A 47 2.72 -24.75 -4.00
N ALA A 48 3.96 -24.29 -3.93
CA ALA A 48 5.13 -25.06 -4.39
C ALA A 48 5.30 -26.36 -3.60
N SER A 49 5.04 -26.35 -2.29
CA SER A 49 5.01 -27.57 -1.47
C SER A 49 3.96 -28.60 -1.92
N ARG A 50 2.92 -28.18 -2.63
CA ARG A 50 1.86 -29.06 -3.15
C ARG A 50 2.10 -29.54 -4.58
N SER A 51 2.75 -28.73 -5.41
CA SER A 51 2.91 -29.02 -6.85
C SER A 51 4.35 -29.29 -7.30
N GLY A 52 5.35 -29.08 -6.44
CA GLY A 52 6.78 -29.23 -6.77
C GLY A 52 7.33 -28.20 -7.77
N GLU A 53 6.50 -27.25 -8.22
CA GLU A 53 6.82 -26.33 -9.31
C GLU A 53 7.11 -24.92 -8.77
N SER A 54 8.35 -24.44 -8.94
CA SER A 54 8.73 -23.09 -8.53
C SER A 54 8.34 -22.09 -9.61
N ARG A 55 7.20 -21.41 -9.42
CA ARG A 55 6.74 -20.33 -10.32
C ARG A 55 7.01 -18.95 -9.73
N SER A 56 7.21 -17.97 -10.62
CA SER A 56 7.16 -16.56 -10.26
C SER A 56 5.81 -16.22 -9.63
N TYR A 57 5.80 -15.31 -8.66
CA TYR A 57 4.57 -14.85 -8.01
C TYR A 57 4.37 -13.35 -8.26
N ARG A 58 3.10 -12.94 -8.29
CA ARG A 58 2.69 -11.55 -8.34
C ARG A 58 1.90 -11.24 -7.07
N ILE A 59 2.01 -10.02 -6.59
CA ILE A 59 1.14 -9.51 -5.53
C ILE A 59 -0.27 -9.41 -6.12
N THR A 60 -1.25 -9.99 -5.44
CA THR A 60 -2.68 -9.88 -5.77
C THR A 60 -3.37 -8.93 -4.80
N LEU A 61 -4.61 -8.55 -5.12
CA LEU A 61 -5.45 -7.79 -4.20
C LEU A 61 -5.66 -8.53 -2.87
N GLU A 62 -5.77 -9.85 -2.89
CA GLU A 62 -5.92 -10.67 -1.68
C GLU A 62 -4.69 -10.55 -0.77
N ASP A 63 -3.48 -10.57 -1.33
CA ASP A 63 -2.25 -10.39 -0.55
C ASP A 63 -2.19 -9.00 0.08
N LEU A 64 -2.58 -7.99 -0.70
CA LEU A 64 -2.59 -6.61 -0.23
C LEU A 64 -3.55 -6.44 0.93
N LEU A 65 -4.79 -6.94 0.80
CA LEU A 65 -5.78 -6.88 1.86
C LEU A 65 -5.33 -7.68 3.09
N HIS A 66 -4.84 -8.91 2.92
CA HIS A 66 -4.30 -9.70 4.03
C HIS A 66 -3.10 -9.04 4.71
N GLY A 67 -2.24 -8.35 3.94
CA GLY A 67 -1.13 -7.57 4.46
C GLY A 67 -1.64 -6.43 5.34
N ILE A 68 -2.50 -5.57 4.80
CA ILE A 68 -3.11 -4.42 5.50
C ILE A 68 -3.83 -4.86 6.77
N TYR A 69 -4.71 -5.87 6.70
CA TYR A 69 -5.52 -6.28 7.85
C TYR A 69 -4.73 -7.10 8.87
N SER A 70 -3.49 -7.49 8.56
CA SER A 70 -2.60 -8.12 9.54
C SER A 70 -1.78 -7.13 10.36
N ASP A 71 -1.78 -5.85 9.99
CA ASP A 71 -1.14 -4.77 10.71
C ASP A 71 -2.19 -3.86 11.36
N ASP A 72 -2.09 -3.63 12.66
CA ASP A 72 -3.11 -2.91 13.42
C ASP A 72 -3.18 -1.42 13.04
N GLU A 73 -2.05 -0.79 12.72
CA GLU A 73 -2.00 0.64 12.37
C GLU A 73 -2.60 0.89 10.98
N LEU A 74 -2.19 0.11 9.98
CA LEU A 74 -2.74 0.18 8.64
C LEU A 74 -4.21 -0.21 8.61
N LYS A 75 -4.62 -1.21 9.40
CA LYS A 75 -6.02 -1.56 9.57
C LYS A 75 -6.82 -0.37 10.09
N ILE A 76 -6.36 0.30 11.15
CA ILE A 76 -7.05 1.48 11.70
C ILE A 76 -7.13 2.60 10.67
N LEU A 77 -6.04 2.86 9.95
CA LEU A 77 -5.98 3.87 8.90
C LEU A 77 -7.02 3.59 7.81
N VAL A 78 -7.02 2.37 7.28
CA VAL A 78 -7.91 1.93 6.20
C VAL A 78 -9.37 1.91 6.65
N ASP A 79 -9.66 1.39 7.84
CA ASP A 79 -10.99 1.42 8.44
C ASP A 79 -11.49 2.86 8.64
N THR A 80 -10.62 3.79 9.03
CA THR A 80 -10.98 5.19 9.21
C THR A 80 -11.37 5.84 7.89
N VAL A 81 -10.68 5.50 6.80
CA VAL A 81 -11.01 5.99 5.46
C VAL A 81 -12.35 5.41 5.00
N PHE A 82 -12.56 4.09 5.15
CA PHE A 82 -13.78 3.43 4.69
C PHE A 82 -15.02 3.68 5.56
N LYS A 83 -14.86 4.02 6.85
CA LYS A 83 -15.99 4.43 7.72
C LYS A 83 -16.45 5.87 7.49
N LYS A 84 -15.66 6.70 6.82
CA LYS A 84 -15.97 8.12 6.53
C LYS A 84 -16.65 8.33 5.18
N ILE A 85 -16.97 7.25 4.47
CA ILE A 85 -17.74 7.22 3.21
C ILE A 85 -19.09 6.57 3.52
#